data_AF-A0A938MZE2-F1
#
_entry.id   AF-A0A938MZE2-F1
#
_cell.length_a   1.000
_cell.length_b   1.000
_cell.length_c   1.000
_cell.angle_alpha   90.00
_cell.angle_beta   90.00
_cell.angle_gamma   90.00
#
_symmetry.space_group_name_H-M   'P 1'
#
loop_
_entity.id
_entity.type
_entity.pdbx_description
1 polymer ?
#
loop_
_entity_poly.entity_id
_entity_poly.type
_entity_poly.pdbx_seq_one_letter_code
_entity_poly.pdbx_strand_id
1 'polypeptide(L)'
;MPHRMSFVTVAVLILSPRLAVCAEEAFPLWDASQTLPKAADIPQLAGVEFHVIKKWEPEADGYKWLHGVGLAWHREKLYASFGHNRGAENTATEEARGRVSCDGGKTWSEVFTIDVGTE
;
A
#
# COMPACT_ATOMS: atom_id res chain seq x y z
N MET A 1 75.66 18.24 11.75
CA MET A 1 75.43 16.83 11.36
C MET A 1 73.93 16.57 11.37
N PRO A 2 73.32 16.10 10.27
CA PRO A 2 71.88 15.91 10.16
C PRO A 2 71.48 14.48 10.55
N HIS A 3 70.38 14.32 11.29
CA HIS A 3 69.69 13.04 11.39
C HIS A 3 68.58 12.98 10.33
N ARG A 4 68.77 12.13 9.32
CA ARG A 4 67.72 11.72 8.39
C ARG A 4 66.76 10.80 9.15
N MET A 5 65.53 11.25 9.35
CA MET A 5 64.45 10.39 9.83
C MET A 5 63.75 9.79 8.61
N SER A 6 63.90 8.48 8.41
CA SER A 6 63.28 7.74 7.32
C SER A 6 61.88 7.32 7.74
N PHE A 7 60.84 7.81 7.07
CA PHE A 7 59.47 7.34 7.28
C PHE A 7 59.23 6.13 6.36
N VAL A 8 59.05 4.95 6.95
CA VAL A 8 58.57 3.77 6.23
C VAL A 8 57.05 3.77 6.32
N THR A 9 56.37 4.08 5.22
CA THR A 9 54.92 3.93 5.10
C THR A 9 54.60 2.45 4.86
N VAL A 10 53.97 1.79 5.83
CA VAL A 10 53.39 0.45 5.64
C VAL A 10 51.99 0.62 5.07
N ALA A 11 51.80 0.25 3.80
CA ALA A 11 50.48 0.15 3.21
C ALA A 11 49.88 -1.23 3.55
N VAL A 12 48.88 -1.25 4.43
CA VAL A 12 48.11 -2.46 4.73
C VAL A 12 47.02 -2.60 3.66
N LEU A 13 47.19 -3.55 2.74
CA LEU A 13 46.14 -3.98 1.82
C LEU A 13 45.13 -4.85 2.58
N ILE A 14 43.95 -4.30 2.87
CA ILE A 14 42.81 -5.06 3.39
C ILE A 14 42.20 -5.81 2.21
N LEU A 15 42.51 -7.10 2.09
CA LEU A 15 41.89 -8.00 1.13
C LEU A 15 40.52 -8.44 1.68
N SER A 16 39.45 -7.72 1.35
CA SER A 16 38.09 -8.12 1.72
C SER A 16 37.68 -9.38 0.94
N PRO A 17 37.39 -10.52 1.59
CA PRO A 17 36.85 -11.68 0.88
C PRO A 17 35.43 -11.34 0.43
N ARG A 18 35.20 -11.36 -0.89
CA ARG A 18 33.84 -11.38 -1.44
C ARG A 18 33.22 -12.72 -1.05
N LEU A 19 32.32 -12.71 -0.07
CA LEU A 19 31.38 -13.80 0.13
C LEU A 19 30.62 -13.96 -1.19
N ALA A 20 30.85 -15.07 -1.88
CA ALA A 20 30.01 -15.47 -2.99
C ALA A 20 28.65 -15.81 -2.39
N VAL A 21 27.70 -14.87 -2.49
CA VAL A 21 26.30 -15.16 -2.25
C VAL A 21 25.91 -16.16 -3.34
N CYS A 22 25.64 -17.41 -2.98
CA CYS A 22 24.99 -18.34 -3.89
C CYS A 22 23.63 -17.74 -4.22
N ALA A 23 23.48 -17.18 -5.41
CA ALA A 23 22.20 -16.71 -5.90
C ALA A 23 21.28 -17.92 -5.99
N GLU A 24 20.27 -17.99 -5.11
CA GLU A 24 19.15 -18.91 -5.26
C GLU A 24 18.50 -18.61 -6.61
N GLU A 25 18.34 -19.64 -7.47
CA GLU A 25 17.69 -19.43 -8.76
C GLU A 25 16.30 -18.87 -8.53
N ALA A 26 16.01 -17.72 -9.13
CA ALA A 26 14.74 -17.04 -8.96
C ALA A 26 13.60 -17.96 -9.42
N PHE A 27 12.68 -18.30 -8.50
CA PHE A 27 11.49 -19.06 -8.84
C PHE A 27 10.58 -18.20 -9.74
N PRO A 28 10.32 -18.60 -11.00
CA PRO A 28 9.49 -17.80 -11.89
C PRO A 28 8.03 -17.84 -11.40
N LEU A 29 7.51 -16.68 -11.00
CA LEU A 29 6.10 -16.52 -10.59
C LEU A 29 5.13 -16.50 -11.79
N TRP A 30 5.65 -16.27 -12.99
CA TRP A 30 4.90 -16.09 -14.22
C TRP A 30 5.60 -16.78 -15.38
N ASP A 31 4.81 -17.34 -16.29
CA ASP A 31 5.28 -17.86 -17.56
C ASP A 31 5.58 -16.68 -18.50
N ALA A 32 6.88 -16.41 -18.71
CA ALA A 32 7.34 -15.30 -19.55
C ALA A 32 6.93 -15.43 -21.02
N SER A 33 6.47 -16.61 -21.46
CA SER A 33 5.94 -16.82 -22.82
C SER A 33 4.50 -16.33 -22.98
N GLN A 34 3.79 -16.07 -21.88
CA GLN A 34 2.40 -15.62 -21.89
C GLN A 34 2.30 -14.10 -21.83
N THR A 35 1.50 -13.51 -22.72
CA THR A 35 1.14 -12.10 -22.63
C THR A 35 -0.01 -11.93 -21.65
N LEU A 36 0.15 -11.02 -20.69
CA LEU A 36 -0.95 -10.61 -19.82
C LEU A 36 -2.13 -10.07 -20.67
N PRO A 37 -3.35 -10.61 -20.52
CA PRO A 37 -4.52 -10.08 -21.19
C PRO A 37 -4.75 -8.61 -20.86
N LYS A 38 -5.40 -7.85 -21.75
CA LYS A 38 -5.87 -6.51 -21.38
C LYS A 38 -7.01 -6.67 -20.39
N ALA A 39 -7.19 -5.70 -19.51
CA ALA A 39 -8.31 -5.71 -18.55
C ALA A 39 -9.67 -5.88 -19.25
N ALA A 40 -9.82 -5.34 -20.46
CA ALA A 40 -11.03 -5.46 -21.27
C ALA A 40 -11.30 -6.89 -21.78
N ASP A 41 -10.29 -7.75 -21.80
CA ASP A 41 -10.40 -9.13 -22.27
C ASP A 41 -10.78 -10.10 -21.12
N ILE A 42 -10.82 -9.62 -19.87
CA ILE A 42 -11.18 -10.44 -18.71
C ILE A 42 -12.69 -10.67 -18.72
N PRO A 43 -13.18 -11.93 -18.77
CA PRO A 43 -14.60 -12.21 -18.73
C PRO A 43 -15.20 -11.80 -17.40
N GLN A 44 -16.41 -11.23 -17.43
CA GLN A 44 -17.16 -10.94 -16.21
C GLN A 44 -17.65 -12.25 -15.57
N LEU A 45 -17.49 -12.36 -14.26
CA LEU A 45 -17.99 -13.49 -13.49
C LEU A 45 -19.51 -13.44 -13.41
N ALA A 46 -20.18 -14.57 -13.67
CA ALA A 46 -21.62 -14.69 -13.50
C ALA A 46 -22.00 -14.60 -12.03
N GLY A 47 -23.06 -13.85 -11.71
CA GLY A 47 -23.58 -13.71 -10.35
C GLY A 47 -22.76 -12.80 -9.42
N VAL A 48 -21.81 -12.04 -9.95
CA VAL A 48 -21.07 -11.03 -9.18
C VAL A 48 -21.70 -9.65 -9.37
N GLU A 49 -21.90 -8.94 -8.27
CA GLU A 49 -22.45 -7.59 -8.24
C GLU A 49 -21.42 -6.61 -7.65
N PHE A 50 -21.46 -5.36 -8.13
CA PHE A 50 -20.61 -4.28 -7.62
C PHE A 50 -21.46 -3.25 -6.89
N HIS A 51 -21.12 -3.00 -5.63
CA HIS A 51 -21.81 -2.04 -4.77
C HIS A 51 -20.80 -1.04 -4.21
N VAL A 52 -21.11 0.25 -4.29
CA VAL A 52 -20.17 1.32 -3.91
C VAL A 52 -20.28 1.62 -2.42
N ILE A 53 -19.18 1.42 -1.69
CA ILE A 53 -19.07 1.74 -0.26
C ILE A 53 -19.04 3.25 -0.06
N LYS A 54 -18.17 4.00 -0.74
CA LYS A 54 -18.13 5.47 -0.70
C LYS A 54 -17.74 5.95 -2.09
N LYS A 55 -18.52 6.89 -2.64
CA LYS A 55 -18.15 7.54 -3.90
C LYS A 55 -17.06 8.57 -3.64
N TRP A 56 -16.15 8.72 -4.58
CA TRP A 56 -15.25 9.86 -4.60
C TRP A 56 -16.02 11.07 -5.14
N GLU A 57 -16.20 12.09 -4.30
CA GLU A 57 -17.06 13.25 -4.57
C GLU A 57 -16.46 14.54 -3.95
N PRO A 58 -15.22 14.91 -4.31
CA PRO A 58 -14.50 16.00 -3.65
C PRO A 58 -15.20 17.35 -3.75
N GLU A 59 -16.06 17.57 -4.75
CA GLU A 59 -16.87 18.78 -4.88
C GLU A 59 -17.96 18.89 -3.81
N ALA A 60 -18.43 17.75 -3.27
CA ALA A 60 -19.48 17.68 -2.27
C ALA A 60 -18.93 17.63 -0.84
N ASP A 61 -17.84 16.88 -0.61
CA ASP A 61 -17.31 16.62 0.74
C ASP A 61 -15.91 17.20 1.01
N GLY A 62 -15.24 17.72 -0.01
CA GLY A 62 -13.91 18.34 0.08
C GLY A 62 -12.74 17.36 0.21
N TYR A 63 -12.98 16.04 0.14
CA TYR A 63 -11.92 15.02 0.27
C TYR A 63 -11.36 14.63 -1.10
N LYS A 64 -10.15 15.10 -1.39
CA LYS A 64 -9.45 14.80 -2.65
C LYS A 64 -8.96 13.36 -2.70
N TRP A 65 -8.68 12.77 -1.53
CA TRP A 65 -8.22 11.40 -1.42
C TRP A 65 -9.21 10.55 -0.62
N LEU A 66 -9.55 9.43 -1.22
CA LEU A 66 -10.32 8.32 -0.65
C LEU A 66 -9.52 7.06 -0.94
N HIS A 67 -8.84 6.53 0.07
CA HIS A 67 -7.94 5.40 -0.12
C HIS A 67 -7.87 4.50 1.10
N GLY A 68 -7.35 3.28 0.92
CA GLY A 68 -7.38 2.24 1.93
C GLY A 68 -8.81 1.74 2.20
N VAL A 69 -8.97 0.42 2.35
CA VAL A 69 -10.23 -0.14 2.82
C VAL A 69 -9.98 -1.31 3.77
N GLY A 70 -10.55 -1.21 4.97
CA GLY A 70 -10.69 -2.31 5.90
C GLY A 70 -12.14 -2.79 5.87
N LEU A 71 -12.34 -4.11 5.74
CA LEU A 71 -13.66 -4.74 5.77
C LEU A 71 -13.70 -5.79 6.87
N ALA A 72 -14.73 -5.73 7.71
CA ALA A 72 -14.91 -6.70 8.78
C ALA A 72 -16.39 -7.02 9.02
N TRP A 73 -16.68 -8.31 9.16
CA TRP A 73 -17.96 -8.76 9.66
C TRP A 73 -17.97 -8.76 11.18
N HIS A 74 -18.98 -8.13 11.78
CA HIS A 74 -19.21 -8.19 13.21
C HIS A 74 -20.70 -8.18 13.50
N ARG A 75 -21.19 -9.18 14.25
CA ARG A 75 -22.61 -9.31 14.63
C ARG A 75 -23.55 -9.11 13.43
N GLU A 76 -23.32 -9.90 12.38
CA GLU A 76 -24.13 -9.93 11.14
C GLU A 76 -24.13 -8.62 10.32
N LYS A 77 -23.29 -7.65 10.68
CA LYS A 77 -23.11 -6.40 9.92
C LYS A 77 -21.73 -6.37 9.29
N LEU A 78 -21.67 -5.78 8.11
CA LEU A 78 -20.41 -5.54 7.41
C LEU A 78 -19.99 -4.09 7.68
N TYR A 79 -18.82 -3.93 8.30
CA TYR A 79 -18.21 -2.64 8.58
C TYR A 79 -17.14 -2.36 7.54
N ALA A 80 -17.14 -1.13 7.03
CA ALA A 80 -16.05 -0.59 6.22
C ALA A 80 -15.37 0.55 6.97
N SER A 81 -14.05 0.56 6.92
CA SER A 81 -13.19 1.67 7.31
C SER A 81 -12.36 2.10 6.11
N PHE A 82 -12.20 3.40 5.89
CA PHE A 82 -11.41 3.95 4.80
C PHE A 82 -10.76 5.27 5.21
N GLY A 83 -9.61 5.57 4.61
CA GLY A 83 -8.88 6.82 4.80
C GLY A 83 -9.46 7.92 3.92
N HIS A 84 -9.59 9.11 4.50
CA HIS A 84 -10.13 10.29 3.85
C HIS A 84 -9.20 11.47 4.09
N ASN A 85 -8.74 12.12 3.01
CA ASN A 85 -7.85 13.27 3.14
C ASN A 85 -8.29 14.44 2.26
N ARG A 86 -8.37 15.63 2.86
CA ARG A 86 -8.61 16.89 2.14
C ARG A 86 -7.33 17.44 1.50
N GLY A 87 -6.18 17.10 2.09
CA GLY A 87 -4.86 17.53 1.67
C GLY A 87 -4.25 16.59 0.64
N ALA A 88 -3.00 16.19 0.89
CA ALA A 88 -2.29 15.20 0.10
C ALA A 88 -2.62 13.77 0.59
N GLU A 89 -2.27 12.77 -0.20
CA GLU A 89 -2.43 11.36 0.18
C GLU A 89 -1.50 11.00 1.34
N ASN A 90 -1.96 10.13 2.25
CA ASN A 90 -1.13 9.52 3.31
C ASN A 90 -0.43 10.53 4.25
N THR A 91 -1.10 11.62 4.61
CA THR A 91 -0.59 12.59 5.61
C THR A 91 -1.16 12.31 7.01
N ALA A 92 -0.53 12.89 8.04
CA ALA A 92 -1.03 12.83 9.42
C ALA A 92 -2.45 13.41 9.60
N THR A 93 -2.89 14.24 8.65
CA THR A 93 -4.25 14.81 8.61
C THR A 93 -5.29 13.90 8.00
N GLU A 94 -4.95 12.63 7.73
CA GLU A 94 -5.92 11.65 7.24
C GLU A 94 -6.94 11.32 8.32
N GLU A 95 -8.21 11.41 7.97
CA GLU A 95 -9.31 10.99 8.82
C GLU A 95 -9.64 9.51 8.54
N ALA A 96 -9.74 8.71 9.60
CA ALA A 96 -10.32 7.38 9.50
C ALA A 96 -11.85 7.51 9.54
N ARG A 97 -12.52 7.08 8.47
CA ARG A 97 -13.97 7.14 8.31
C ARG A 97 -14.55 5.75 8.12
N GLY A 98 -15.85 5.60 8.37
CA GLY A 98 -16.51 4.32 8.17
C GLY A 98 -17.96 4.41 7.73
N ARG A 99 -18.46 3.27 7.25
CA ARG A 99 -19.88 3.00 6.95
C ARG A 99 -20.23 1.58 7.38
N VAL A 100 -21.51 1.32 7.62
CA VAL A 100 -22.02 0.00 8.02
C VAL A 100 -23.09 -0.47 7.05
N SER A 101 -23.04 -1.73 6.66
CA SER A 101 -24.08 -2.42 5.91
C SER A 101 -24.77 -3.48 6.77
N CYS A 102 -26.10 -3.57 6.65
CA CYS A 102 -26.93 -4.60 7.28
C CYS A 102 -27.46 -5.64 6.26
N ASP A 103 -27.05 -5.54 5.00
CA ASP A 103 -27.56 -6.37 3.90
C ASP A 103 -26.45 -7.00 3.04
N GLY A 104 -25.27 -7.16 3.63
CA GLY A 104 -24.13 -7.81 2.98
C GLY A 104 -23.37 -6.93 2.00
N GLY A 105 -23.41 -5.62 2.19
CA GLY A 105 -22.65 -4.64 1.42
C GLY A 105 -23.40 -4.08 0.21
N LYS A 106 -24.72 -4.34 0.09
CA LYS A 106 -25.55 -3.79 -0.99
C LYS A 106 -25.91 -2.33 -0.73
N THR A 107 -26.27 -2.02 0.51
CA THR A 107 -26.50 -0.66 0.98
C THR A 107 -25.64 -0.34 2.20
N TRP A 108 -25.36 0.96 2.38
CA TRP A 108 -24.43 1.45 3.39
C TRP A 108 -25.05 2.65 4.13
N SER A 109 -24.84 2.71 5.44
CA SER A 109 -25.27 3.80 6.33
C SER A 109 -24.65 5.16 5.96
N GLU A 110 -25.01 6.25 6.62
CA GLU A 110 -24.21 7.48 6.56
C GLU A 110 -22.74 7.25 6.98
N VAL A 111 -21.86 8.15 6.52
CA VAL A 111 -20.44 8.16 6.92
C VAL A 111 -20.31 8.59 8.37
N PHE A 112 -19.57 7.84 9.17
CA PHE A 112 -19.18 8.22 10.53
C PHE A 112 -17.66 8.36 10.65
N THR A 113 -17.21 9.13 11.64
CA THR A 113 -15.79 9.34 11.92
C THR A 113 -15.30 8.35 12.99
N ILE A 114 -14.15 7.74 12.73
CA ILE A 114 -13.41 6.89 13.66
C ILE A 114 -12.27 7.69 14.28
N ASP A 115 -11.51 8.39 13.44
CA ASP A 115 -10.41 9.29 13.82
C ASP A 115 -10.46 10.59 13.01
N VAL A 116 -10.10 11.70 13.64
CA VAL A 116 -10.11 13.05 13.06
C VAL A 116 -8.76 13.49 12.48
N GLY A 117 -7.69 12.68 12.61
CA GLY A 117 -6.40 12.95 11.97
C GLY A 117 -5.70 14.20 12.54
N THR A 118 -5.52 14.25 13.85
CA THR A 118 -4.95 15.42 14.56
C THR A 118 -3.59 15.16 15.24
N GLU A 119 -2.87 14.12 14.84
CA GLU A 119 -1.52 13.84 15.38
C GLU A 119 -0.44 14.83 14.92
#